data_AF-A0A6V7KF20-F1
#
_entry.id   AF-A0A6V7KF20-F1
#
_cell.length_a   1.000
_cell.length_b   1.000
_cell.length_c   1.000
_cell.angle_alpha   90.00
_cell.angle_beta   90.00
_cell.angle_gamma   90.00
#
_symmetry.space_group_name_H-M   'P 1'
#
loop_
_entity.id
_entity.type
_entity.pdbx_description
1 polymer ?
#
loop_
_entity_poly.entity_id
_entity_poly.type
_entity_poly.pdbx_seq_one_letter_code
_entity_poly.pdbx_strand_id
1 'polypeptide(L)'
;DTEVEVVTKMLSCGTPLLGSREFCCENPDCSHHRLIHQSCKGRGCPVCGKKTTDLWIATMMARLPDTPCQHGTFTMPDTLWPLFEANRWLLGTLFSLAADNLLYS
;
A
#
# COMPACT_ATOMS: atom_id res chain seq x y z
N ASP A 1 -16.92 14.60 2.88
CA ASP A 1 -15.72 15.22 3.49
C ASP A 1 -14.42 14.51 3.12
N THR A 2 -14.29 13.20 3.37
CA THR A 2 -13.06 12.43 3.07
C THR A 2 -12.65 12.44 1.59
N GLU A 3 -13.62 12.37 0.68
CA GLU A 3 -13.36 12.36 -0.77
C GLU A 3 -12.74 13.68 -1.24
N VAL A 4 -13.31 14.80 -0.80
CA VAL A 4 -12.81 16.15 -1.12
C VAL A 4 -11.38 16.30 -0.61
N GLU A 5 -11.10 15.87 0.63
CA GLU A 5 -9.74 15.91 1.18
C GLU A 5 -8.73 15.10 0.33
N VAL A 6 -9.11 13.89 -0.09
CA VAL A 6 -8.25 13.03 -0.93
C VAL A 6 -8.00 13.67 -2.28
N VAL A 7 -9.03 14.23 -2.92
CA VAL A 7 -8.92 14.90 -4.23
C VAL A 7 -8.06 16.16 -4.10
N THR A 8 -8.26 16.99 -3.09
CA THR A 8 -7.46 18.19 -2.86
C THR A 8 -5.98 17.84 -2.65
N LYS A 9 -5.67 16.84 -1.81
CA LYS A 9 -4.29 16.35 -1.61
C LYS A 9 -3.68 15.80 -2.90
N MET A 10 -4.48 15.09 -3.71
CA MET A 10 -4.04 14.56 -4.99
C MET A 10 -3.66 15.70 -5.95
N LEU A 11 -4.50 16.73 -6.06
CA LEU A 11 -4.27 17.87 -6.96
C LEU A 11 -3.09 18.74 -6.52
N SER A 12 -2.80 18.83 -5.22
CA SER A 12 -1.63 19.56 -4.71
C SER A 12 -0.30 18.79 -4.86
N CYS A 13 -0.34 17.50 -5.20
CA CYS A 13 0.84 16.66 -5.23
C CYS A 13 1.85 17.08 -6.31
N GLY A 14 3.12 17.27 -5.93
CA GLY A 14 4.17 17.65 -6.88
C GLY A 14 4.09 19.11 -7.33
N THR A 15 3.33 19.93 -6.61
CA THR A 15 3.24 21.38 -6.84
C THR A 15 3.96 22.16 -5.73
N PRO A 16 4.27 23.45 -5.94
CA PRO A 16 4.85 24.30 -4.89
C PRO A 16 3.99 24.44 -3.63
N LEU A 17 2.68 24.12 -3.69
CA LEU A 17 1.76 24.23 -2.56
C LEU A 17 2.17 23.35 -1.36
N LEU A 18 2.90 22.26 -1.61
CA LEU A 18 3.42 21.37 -0.57
C LEU A 18 4.88 21.68 -0.19
N GLY A 19 5.42 22.79 -0.69
CA GLY A 19 6.81 23.16 -0.56
C GLY A 19 7.71 22.48 -1.58
N SER A 20 8.94 23.00 -1.69
CA SER A 20 9.96 22.53 -2.61
C SER A 20 11.32 22.47 -1.93
N ARG A 21 12.17 21.58 -2.44
CA ARG A 21 13.61 21.59 -2.15
C ARG A 21 14.32 22.06 -3.40
N GLU A 22 15.20 23.03 -3.22
CA GLU A 22 16.08 23.49 -4.28
C GLU A 22 17.38 22.69 -4.24
N PHE A 23 17.85 22.29 -5.42
CA PHE A 23 19.11 21.62 -5.62
C PHE A 23 19.94 22.46 -6.57
N CYS A 24 21.10 22.91 -6.09
CA CYS A 24 22.08 23.65 -6.88
C CYS A 24 23.31 22.78 -7.12
N CYS A 25 24.03 23.07 -8.19
CA CYS A 25 25.34 22.46 -8.41
C CYS A 25 26.33 22.93 -7.32
N GLU A 26 27.28 22.08 -6.95
CA GLU A 26 28.34 22.45 -6.00
C GLU A 26 29.32 23.48 -6.58
N ASN A 27 29.41 23.58 -7.92
CA ASN A 27 30.22 24.58 -8.59
C ASN A 27 29.58 25.98 -8.47
N PRO A 28 30.25 26.97 -7.84
CA PRO A 28 29.73 28.34 -7.69
C PRO A 28 29.44 29.06 -9.00
N ASP A 29 30.13 28.69 -10.08
CA ASP A 29 29.98 29.32 -11.40
C ASP A 29 28.81 28.71 -12.22
N CYS A 30 28.17 27.67 -11.68
CA CYS A 30 27.09 26.96 -12.35
C CYS A 30 25.72 27.50 -11.92
N SER A 31 24.99 28.15 -12.83
CA SER A 31 23.65 28.70 -12.58
C SER A 31 22.52 27.65 -12.57
N HIS A 32 22.84 26.39 -12.82
CA HIS A 32 21.86 25.31 -12.84
C HIS A 32 21.34 25.03 -11.43
N HIS A 33 20.04 25.26 -11.26
CA HIS A 33 19.29 24.87 -10.09
C HIS A 33 18.03 24.12 -10.52
N ARG A 34 17.57 23.20 -9.67
CA ARG A 34 16.34 22.43 -9.88
C ARG A 34 15.51 22.47 -8.62
N LEU A 35 14.26 22.89 -8.76
CA LEU A 35 13.25 22.78 -7.72
C LEU A 35 12.56 21.42 -7.82
N ILE A 36 12.56 20.68 -6.71
CA ILE A 36 11.81 19.43 -6.57
C ILE A 36 10.68 19.66 -5.57
N HIS A 37 9.44 19.59 -6.07
CA HIS A 37 8.25 19.75 -5.24
C HIS A 37 7.95 18.51 -4.41
N GLN A 38 7.43 18.72 -3.21
CA GLN A 38 7.09 17.63 -2.31
C GLN A 38 5.82 16.90 -2.76
N SER A 39 5.80 15.60 -2.50
CA SER A 39 4.67 14.73 -2.82
C SER A 39 3.64 14.72 -1.69
N CYS A 40 2.34 14.54 -1.99
CA CYS A 40 1.27 14.56 -0.98
C CYS A 40 1.24 13.34 -0.04
N LYS A 41 1.93 12.24 -0.41
CA LYS A 41 1.94 10.95 0.31
C LYS A 41 0.55 10.32 0.53
N GLY A 42 -0.46 10.81 -0.19
CA GLY A 42 -1.83 10.31 -0.10
C GLY A 42 -2.02 8.99 -0.85
N ARG A 43 -2.76 8.04 -0.25
CA ARG A 43 -3.09 6.75 -0.87
C ARG A 43 -3.91 6.88 -2.16
N GLY A 44 -4.81 7.87 -2.23
CA GLY A 44 -5.63 8.13 -3.42
C GLY A 44 -4.89 8.87 -4.54
N CYS A 45 -3.66 9.33 -4.32
CA CYS A 45 -2.87 9.95 -5.38
C CYS A 45 -2.26 8.86 -6.27
N PRO A 46 -2.37 8.94 -7.61
CA PRO A 46 -1.88 7.91 -8.52
C PRO A 46 -0.35 7.75 -8.45
N VAL A 47 0.39 8.84 -8.20
CA VAL A 47 1.85 8.81 -8.10
C VAL A 47 2.30 8.28 -6.74
N CYS A 48 1.81 8.88 -5.65
CA CYS A 48 2.22 8.49 -4.30
C CYS A 48 1.71 7.09 -3.93
N GLY A 49 0.44 6.81 -4.21
CA GLY A 49 -0.18 5.51 -3.96
C GLY A 49 0.57 4.39 -4.67
N LYS A 50 0.85 4.54 -5.97
CA LYS A 50 1.63 3.56 -6.74
C LYS A 50 3.01 3.32 -6.13
N LYS A 51 3.76 4.39 -5.82
CA LYS A 51 5.09 4.27 -5.20
C LYS A 51 5.02 3.51 -3.87
N THR A 52 4.04 3.82 -3.02
CA THR A 52 3.84 3.12 -1.75
C THR A 52 3.49 1.65 -1.98
N THR A 53 2.62 1.34 -2.94
CA THR A 53 2.28 -0.04 -3.31
C THR A 53 3.50 -0.81 -3.79
N ASP A 54 4.34 -0.22 -4.64
CA ASP A 54 5.56 -0.86 -5.15
C ASP A 54 6.56 -1.15 -4.04
N LEU A 55 6.77 -0.19 -3.14
CA LEU A 55 7.63 -0.39 -1.95
C LEU A 55 7.08 -1.51 -1.05
N TRP A 56 5.77 -1.57 -0.89
CA TRP A 56 5.13 -2.64 -0.12
C TRP A 56 5.31 -4.01 -0.79
N ILE A 57 5.10 -4.11 -2.12
CA ILE A 57 5.33 -5.34 -2.88
C ILE A 57 6.79 -5.80 -2.72
N ALA A 58 7.76 -4.90 -2.93
CA ALA A 58 9.17 -5.24 -2.77
C ALA A 58 9.50 -5.74 -1.36
N THR A 59 8.90 -5.11 -0.35
CA THR A 59 9.06 -5.52 1.06
C THR A 59 8.44 -6.89 1.32
N MET A 60 7.27 -7.19 0.76
CA MET A 60 6.64 -8.51 0.90
C MET A 60 7.45 -9.59 0.20
N MET A 61 7.90 -9.33 -1.03
CA MET A 61 8.72 -10.27 -1.79
C MET A 61 10.04 -10.58 -1.08
N ALA A 62 10.68 -9.58 -0.47
CA ALA A 62 11.91 -9.77 0.31
C ALA A 62 11.72 -10.61 1.59
N ARG A 63 10.47 -10.80 2.06
CA ARG A 63 10.16 -11.67 3.21
C ARG A 63 9.90 -13.12 2.81
N LEU A 64 9.61 -13.37 1.53
CA LEU A 64 9.34 -14.72 1.05
C LEU A 64 10.68 -15.44 0.82
N PRO A 65 10.78 -16.74 1.17
CA PRO A 65 11.96 -17.53 0.84
C PRO A 65 12.08 -17.72 -0.67
N ASP A 66 13.32 -17.74 -1.18
CA ASP A 66 13.62 -17.95 -2.60
C ASP A 66 13.45 -19.43 -2.99
N THR A 67 12.20 -19.87 -3.03
CA THR A 67 11.79 -21.24 -3.30
C THR A 67 10.50 -21.24 -4.13
N PRO A 68 10.27 -22.26 -4.98
CA PRO A 68 8.99 -22.41 -5.67
C PRO A 68 7.84 -22.47 -4.65
N CYS A 69 6.88 -21.55 -4.78
CA CYS A 69 5.72 -21.48 -3.92
C CYS A 69 4.42 -21.68 -4.71
N GLN A 70 3.41 -22.26 -4.06
CA GLN A 70 2.06 -22.35 -4.59
C GLN A 70 1.17 -21.35 -3.86
N HIS A 71 0.38 -20.58 -4.61
CA HIS A 71 -0.63 -19.69 -4.05
C HIS A 71 -1.96 -20.45 -3.96
N GLY A 72 -2.38 -20.78 -2.74
CA GLY A 72 -3.71 -21.31 -2.45
C GLY A 72 -4.64 -20.20 -2.00
N THR A 73 -5.89 -20.21 -2.48
CA THR A 73 -6.95 -19.34 -1.99
C THR A 73 -7.99 -20.18 -1.24
N PHE A 74 -8.34 -19.75 -0.02
CA PHE A 74 -9.37 -20.39 0.78
C PHE A 74 -10.66 -19.61 0.63
N THR A 75 -11.67 -20.27 0.06
CA THR A 75 -13.02 -19.73 0.03
C THR A 75 -13.81 -20.38 1.15
N MET A 76 -14.47 -19.58 1.99
CA MET A 76 -15.35 -20.11 3.02
C MET A 76 -16.55 -20.81 2.37
N PRO A 77 -16.81 -22.09 2.70
CA PRO A 77 -18.02 -22.78 2.26
C PRO A 77 -19.28 -22.00 2.64
N ASP A 78 -20.24 -21.93 1.73
CA ASP A 78 -21.53 -21.25 1.90
C ASP A 78 -22.33 -21.76 3.12
N THR A 79 -22.22 -23.05 3.41
CA THR A 79 -22.79 -23.71 4.60
C THR A 79 -22.33 -23.07 5.92
N LEU A 80 -21.16 -22.43 5.95
CA LEU A 80 -20.64 -21.77 7.15
C LEU A 80 -21.01 -20.27 7.23
N TRP A 81 -21.53 -19.67 6.16
CA TRP A 81 -21.83 -18.23 6.15
C TRP A 81 -22.81 -17.82 7.25
N PRO A 82 -23.95 -18.52 7.49
CA PRO A 82 -24.88 -18.13 8.54
C PRO A 82 -24.25 -18.15 9.94
N LEU A 83 -23.32 -19.07 10.20
CA LEU A 83 -22.61 -19.17 11.48
C LEU A 83 -21.74 -17.93 11.72
N PHE A 84 -20.96 -17.52 10.72
CA PHE A 84 -20.09 -16.34 10.81
C PHE A 84 -20.86 -15.02 10.76
N GLU A 85 -21.98 -14.99 10.06
CA GLU A 85 -22.90 -13.85 10.05
C GLU A 85 -23.48 -13.60 11.45
N ALA A 86 -23.99 -14.65 12.09
CA ALA A 86 -24.51 -14.58 13.46
C ALA A 86 -23.41 -14.32 14.51
N ASN A 87 -22.18 -14.77 14.24
CA ASN A 87 -21.05 -14.71 15.19
C ASN A 87 -19.85 -13.97 14.58
N ARG A 88 -20.00 -12.67 14.31
CA ARG A 88 -18.97 -11.85 13.64
C ARG A 88 -17.59 -11.87 14.32
N TRP A 89 -17.54 -12.13 15.62
CA TRP A 89 -16.29 -12.27 16.37
C TRP A 89 -15.42 -13.45 15.90
N LEU A 90 -16.01 -14.50 15.30
CA LEU A 90 -15.30 -15.63 14.70
C LEU A 90 -14.46 -15.23 13.48
N LEU A 91 -14.75 -14.11 12.82
CA LEU A 91 -13.94 -13.65 11.69
C LEU A 91 -12.47 -13.39 12.08
N GLY A 92 -12.21 -13.09 13.36
CA GLY A 92 -10.84 -12.94 13.88
C GLY A 92 -10.04 -14.24 13.88
N THR A 93 -10.69 -15.40 13.95
CA THR A 93 -10.03 -16.72 13.95
C THR A 93 -10.05 -17.42 12.59
N LEU A 94 -10.77 -16.87 11.59
CA LEU A 94 -10.96 -17.49 10.27
C LEU A 94 -9.65 -17.91 9.59
N PHE A 95 -8.66 -17.02 9.56
CA PHE A 95 -7.38 -17.32 8.90
C PHE A 95 -6.57 -18.38 9.65
N SER A 96 -6.67 -18.44 10.98
CA SER A 96 -6.03 -19.50 11.77
C SER A 96 -6.67 -20.85 11.45
N LEU A 97 -8.00 -20.92 11.45
CA LEU A 97 -8.74 -22.15 11.13
C LEU A 97 -8.45 -22.64 9.71
N ALA A 98 -8.32 -21.72 8.75
CA ALA A 98 -7.95 -22.06 7.37
C ALA A 98 -6.52 -22.61 7.28
N ALA A 99 -5.56 -22.00 8.00
CA ALA A 99 -4.18 -22.49 8.06
C ALA A 99 -4.08 -23.85 8.77
N ASP A 100 -4.85 -24.08 9.83
CA ASP A 100 -4.86 -25.37 10.52
C ASP A 100 -5.36 -26.49 9.60
N ASN A 101 -6.39 -26.23 8.77
CA ASN A 101 -6.89 -27.22 7.80
C ASN A 101 -5.81 -27.67 6.80
N LEU A 102 -4.85 -26.81 6.42
CA LEU A 102 -3.73 -27.17 5.55
C LEU A 102 -2.76 -28.17 6.18
N LEU A 103 -2.64 -28.18 7.51
CA LEU A 103 -1.71 -29.07 8.21
C LEU A 103 -2.27 -30.49 8.37
N TYR A 104 -3.59 -30.65 8.25
CA TYR A 104 -4.30 -31.92 8.39
C TYR A 104 -4.77 -32.54 7.07
N SER A 105 -4.55 -31.86 5.93
CA SER A 105 -4.74 -32.38 4.57
C SER A 105 -3.48 -33.05 4.05
#